data_AF-A0A1T4KQW2-F1
#
_entry.id   AF-A0A1T4KQW2-F1
#
_cell.length_a   1.000
_cell.length_b   1.000
_cell.length_c   1.000
_cell.angle_alpha   90.00
_cell.angle_beta   90.00
_cell.angle_gamma   90.00
#
_symmetry.space_group_name_H-M   'P 1'
#
loop_
_entity.id
_entity.type
_entity.pdbx_description
1 polymer ?
#
loop_
_entity_poly.entity_id
_entity_poly.type
_entity_poly.pdbx_seq_one_letter_code
_entity_poly.pdbx_strand_id
1 'polypeptide(L)'
;MVGLLLGLFYSCNKIPVGYLNTSKAVFIPDTIYVARNIDPESPRAKNNAPWTTLPIQGVAGTNPINYEYHSVKVDKGGDATKFEQMVRAGHVSTRGGMIQIFQEGVKEIPNGNYTISIRVYNEGHSHILKDAVTFIVQDVVEE
;
A
#
# COMPACT_ATOMS: atom_id res chain seq x y z
N MET A 1 1.27 39.08 49.98
CA MET A 1 0.13 38.92 49.06
C MET A 1 0.71 38.65 47.68
N VAL A 2 0.77 37.38 47.27
CA VAL A 2 1.40 36.97 45.99
C VAL A 2 0.31 37.02 44.92
N GLY A 3 0.40 38.00 44.03
CA GLY A 3 -0.54 38.18 42.92
C GLY A 3 -0.22 37.21 41.79
N LEU A 4 -1.12 36.25 41.60
CA LEU A 4 -1.13 35.22 40.56
C LEU A 4 -1.18 35.86 39.16
N LEU A 5 -0.07 35.82 38.43
CA LEU A 5 -0.02 36.15 37.00
C LEU A 5 -0.73 35.04 36.22
N LEU A 6 -1.90 35.37 35.66
CA LEU A 6 -2.69 34.53 34.76
C LEU A 6 -1.86 34.10 33.55
N GLY A 7 -1.62 32.79 33.43
CA GLY A 7 -1.06 32.17 32.24
C GLY A 7 -2.05 32.26 31.08
N LEU A 8 -1.69 33.00 30.04
CA LEU A 8 -2.36 32.97 28.75
C LEU A 8 -2.09 31.62 28.07
N PHE A 9 -3.04 30.70 28.16
CA PHE A 9 -3.03 29.48 27.36
C PHE A 9 -3.28 29.86 25.90
N TYR A 10 -2.22 29.95 25.10
CA TYR A 10 -2.30 29.89 23.65
C TYR A 10 -2.76 28.48 23.23
N SER A 11 -4.06 28.23 23.25
CA SER A 11 -4.65 27.09 22.54
C SER A 11 -4.62 27.41 21.05
N CYS A 12 -3.50 27.14 20.41
CA CYS A 12 -3.36 27.24 18.97
C CYS A 12 -4.07 26.05 18.34
N ASN A 13 -5.40 26.14 18.17
CA ASN A 13 -6.16 25.16 17.40
C ASN A 13 -5.73 25.27 15.94
N LYS A 14 -4.76 24.46 15.53
CA LYS A 14 -4.36 24.36 14.12
C LYS A 14 -5.54 23.82 13.33
N ILE A 15 -6.18 24.70 12.55
CA ILE A 15 -7.18 24.29 11.56
C ILE A 15 -6.43 23.49 10.48
N PRO A 16 -6.83 22.24 10.18
CA PRO A 16 -6.15 21.45 9.16
C PRO A 16 -6.27 22.15 7.80
N VAL A 17 -5.13 22.37 7.15
CA VAL A 17 -5.06 22.94 5.80
C VAL A 17 -5.34 21.83 4.80
N GLY A 18 -6.08 22.14 3.73
CA GLY A 18 -6.35 21.20 2.63
C GLY A 18 -7.52 20.24 2.90
N TYR A 19 -7.68 19.29 2.00
CA TYR A 19 -8.71 18.26 2.10
C TYR A 19 -8.21 16.92 1.55
N LEU A 20 -8.85 15.84 1.97
CA LEU A 20 -8.65 14.50 1.42
C LEU A 20 -10.00 13.78 1.33
N ASN A 21 -10.32 13.24 0.17
CA ASN A 21 -11.50 12.43 -0.09
C ASN A 21 -11.10 11.14 -0.80
N THR A 22 -11.35 10.03 -0.12
CA THR A 22 -11.08 8.67 -0.59
C THR A 22 -12.35 7.82 -0.72
N SER A 23 -13.53 8.43 -0.68
CA SER A 23 -14.82 7.71 -0.72
C SER A 23 -15.04 6.89 -1.99
N LYS A 24 -14.36 7.26 -3.09
CA LYS A 24 -14.38 6.53 -4.36
C LYS A 24 -13.03 5.88 -4.68
N ALA A 25 -12.13 5.80 -3.69
CA ALA A 25 -10.79 5.28 -3.90
C ALA A 25 -10.83 3.77 -4.15
N VAL A 26 -10.30 3.33 -5.29
CA VAL A 26 -10.35 1.92 -5.69
C VAL A 26 -9.22 1.55 -6.65
N PHE A 27 -8.68 0.34 -6.50
CA PHE A 27 -7.82 -0.29 -7.50
C PHE A 27 -8.68 -1.04 -8.52
N ILE A 28 -8.42 -0.81 -9.81
CA ILE A 28 -9.10 -1.54 -10.90
C ILE A 28 -8.01 -2.05 -11.84
N PRO A 29 -7.83 -3.38 -11.98
CA PRO A 29 -8.47 -4.43 -11.20
C PRO A 29 -8.05 -4.38 -9.70
N ASP A 30 -8.89 -4.93 -8.83
CA ASP A 30 -8.63 -5.07 -7.39
C ASP A 30 -7.89 -6.38 -7.05
N THR A 31 -7.61 -7.21 -8.06
CA THR A 31 -6.95 -8.49 -7.93
C THR A 31 -5.83 -8.62 -8.97
N ILE A 32 -4.63 -9.00 -8.53
CA ILE A 32 -3.45 -9.20 -9.36
C ILE A 32 -2.92 -10.62 -9.16
N TYR A 33 -2.76 -11.37 -10.26
CA TYR A 33 -2.15 -12.70 -10.23
C TYR A 33 -0.63 -12.60 -10.36
N VAL A 34 0.08 -13.29 -9.46
CA VAL A 34 1.53 -13.28 -9.33
C VAL A 34 2.06 -14.69 -9.49
N ALA A 35 2.76 -14.94 -10.60
CA ALA A 35 3.37 -16.23 -10.92
C ALA A 35 4.79 -16.28 -10.37
N ARG A 36 5.15 -17.27 -9.55
CA ARG A 36 6.54 -17.47 -9.13
C ARG A 36 7.38 -18.03 -10.28
N ASN A 37 6.86 -19.04 -10.98
CA ASN A 37 7.54 -19.62 -12.13
C ASN A 37 7.05 -18.90 -13.37
N ILE A 38 7.95 -18.14 -13.98
CA ILE A 38 7.74 -17.44 -15.26
C ILE A 38 8.69 -18.01 -16.30
N ASP A 39 8.29 -17.93 -17.57
CA ASP A 39 9.18 -18.25 -18.69
C ASP A 39 10.46 -17.38 -18.59
N PRO A 40 11.66 -17.99 -18.46
CA PRO A 40 12.93 -17.27 -18.43
C PRO A 40 13.16 -16.37 -19.66
N GLU A 41 12.57 -16.72 -20.81
CA GLU A 41 12.68 -15.93 -22.04
C GLU A 41 11.68 -14.78 -22.12
N SER A 42 10.72 -14.71 -21.19
CA SER A 42 9.71 -13.65 -21.16
C SER A 42 10.33 -12.27 -20.92
N PRO A 43 9.70 -11.19 -21.45
CA PRO A 43 10.13 -9.82 -21.15
C PRO A 43 10.17 -9.51 -19.66
N ARG A 44 9.29 -10.13 -18.86
CA ARG A 44 9.26 -9.94 -17.41
C ARG A 44 10.53 -10.48 -16.76
N ALA A 45 10.89 -11.74 -17.04
CA ALA A 45 12.09 -12.37 -16.52
C ALA A 45 13.34 -11.58 -16.91
N LYS A 46 13.50 -11.28 -18.21
CA LYS A 46 14.67 -10.57 -18.75
C LYS A 46 14.87 -9.17 -18.18
N ASN A 47 13.78 -8.45 -17.91
CA ASN A 47 13.84 -7.06 -17.43
C ASN A 47 13.67 -6.93 -15.91
N ASN A 48 13.63 -8.03 -15.17
CA ASN A 48 13.28 -8.06 -13.74
C ASN A 48 12.00 -7.26 -13.41
N ALA A 49 10.98 -7.34 -14.27
CA ALA A 49 9.81 -6.46 -14.15
C ALA A 49 8.88 -6.90 -13.00
N PRO A 50 8.43 -5.99 -12.11
CA PRO A 50 7.56 -6.32 -10.99
C PRO A 50 6.09 -6.52 -11.41
N TRP A 51 5.34 -7.26 -10.61
CA TRP A 51 3.88 -7.28 -10.68
C TRP A 51 3.37 -5.97 -10.09
N THR A 52 2.71 -5.16 -10.91
CA THR A 52 2.36 -3.77 -10.58
C THR A 52 0.87 -3.55 -10.77
N THR A 53 0.22 -2.93 -9.79
CA THR A 53 -1.16 -2.45 -9.95
C THR A 53 -1.20 -1.26 -10.91
N LEU A 54 -2.37 -0.96 -11.48
CA LEU A 54 -2.60 0.40 -11.97
C LEU A 54 -2.61 1.39 -10.78
N PRO A 55 -2.31 2.68 -11.00
CA PRO A 55 -2.46 3.68 -9.96
C PRO A 55 -3.90 3.70 -9.43
N ILE A 56 -4.05 3.78 -8.10
CA ILE A 56 -5.35 3.88 -7.46
C ILE A 56 -6.14 5.06 -8.01
N GLN A 57 -7.41 4.83 -8.33
CA GLN A 57 -8.33 5.83 -8.87
C GLN A 57 -9.19 6.41 -7.76
N GLY A 58 -9.82 7.56 -8.00
CA GLY A 58 -10.86 8.12 -7.11
C GLY A 58 -10.36 8.74 -5.81
N VAL A 59 -9.05 9.00 -5.69
CA VAL A 59 -8.46 9.81 -4.63
C VAL A 59 -8.43 11.28 -5.06
N ALA A 60 -9.04 12.16 -4.27
CA ALA A 60 -9.01 13.60 -4.48
C ALA A 60 -8.52 14.30 -3.20
N GLY A 61 -7.64 15.28 -3.35
CA GLY A 61 -7.10 16.00 -2.20
C GLY A 61 -6.10 17.07 -2.58
N THR A 62 -5.67 17.85 -1.59
CA THR A 62 -4.61 18.83 -1.74
C THR A 62 -3.26 18.14 -1.89
N ASN A 63 -2.46 18.54 -2.88
CA ASN A 63 -1.11 18.00 -3.09
C ASN A 63 -0.12 18.50 -2.02
N PRO A 64 0.87 17.68 -1.63
CA PRO A 64 1.13 16.31 -2.11
C PRO A 64 0.25 15.25 -1.41
N ILE A 65 -0.30 14.32 -2.18
CA ILE A 65 -0.97 13.12 -1.66
C ILE A 65 0.03 11.96 -1.61
N ASN A 66 0.13 11.32 -0.46
CA ASN A 66 1.07 10.23 -0.19
C ASN A 66 0.32 8.90 0.01
N TYR A 67 1.01 7.81 -0.29
CA TYR A 67 0.51 6.45 -0.24
C TYR A 67 1.53 5.58 0.46
N GLU A 68 1.09 4.80 1.43
CA GLU A 68 1.96 3.88 2.17
C GLU A 68 1.26 2.54 2.41
N TYR A 69 2.06 1.48 2.45
CA TYR A 69 1.60 0.19 2.96
C TYR A 69 1.12 0.34 4.41
N HIS A 70 -0.01 -0.27 4.76
CA HIS A 70 -0.53 -0.27 6.13
C HIS A 70 -0.53 -1.66 6.76
N SER A 71 -1.15 -2.64 6.10
CA SER A 71 -1.25 -4.01 6.61
C SER A 71 -1.55 -5.00 5.50
N VAL A 72 -1.39 -6.29 5.80
CA VAL A 72 -1.78 -7.39 4.92
C VAL A 72 -2.61 -8.41 5.67
N LYS A 73 -3.67 -8.89 5.03
CA LYS A 73 -4.43 -10.06 5.43
C LYS A 73 -4.09 -11.20 4.49
N VAL A 74 -3.88 -12.39 5.05
CA VAL A 74 -3.62 -13.61 4.28
C VAL A 74 -4.83 -14.54 4.31
N ASP A 75 -5.07 -15.21 3.18
CA ASP A 75 -6.07 -16.27 3.02
C ASP A 75 -5.56 -17.34 2.04
N LYS A 76 -6.17 -18.54 2.05
CA LYS A 76 -5.81 -19.67 1.17
C LYS A 76 -4.31 -20.00 1.16
N GLY A 77 -3.71 -19.99 2.35
CA GLY A 77 -2.27 -20.13 2.55
C GLY A 77 -1.61 -18.80 2.91
N GLY A 78 -0.39 -18.60 2.42
CA GLY A 78 0.40 -17.40 2.65
C GLY A 78 1.01 -17.28 4.04
N ASP A 79 1.81 -16.23 4.21
CA ASP A 79 2.45 -15.84 5.47
C ASP A 79 2.55 -14.32 5.53
N ALA A 80 1.79 -13.71 6.44
CA ALA A 80 1.75 -12.26 6.62
C ALA A 80 3.09 -11.71 7.12
N THR A 81 3.76 -12.43 8.02
CA THR A 81 5.05 -12.00 8.59
C THR A 81 6.13 -11.98 7.51
N LYS A 82 6.17 -13.01 6.66
CA LYS A 82 7.10 -13.08 5.53
C LYS A 82 6.80 -12.00 4.48
N PHE A 83 5.52 -11.74 4.19
CA PHE A 83 5.14 -10.64 3.30
C PHE A 83 5.60 -9.29 3.84
N GLU A 84 5.39 -9.02 5.13
CA GLU A 84 5.85 -7.78 5.78
C GLU A 84 7.38 -7.66 5.81
N GLN A 85 8.12 -8.77 5.92
CA GLN A 85 9.57 -8.75 5.75
C GLN A 85 9.94 -8.26 4.35
N MET A 86 9.23 -8.70 3.30
CA MET A 86 9.47 -8.24 1.93
C MET A 86 9.09 -6.78 1.71
N VAL A 87 8.05 -6.27 2.40
CA VAL A 87 7.76 -4.82 2.44
C VAL A 87 8.94 -4.06 3.05
N ARG A 88 9.44 -4.49 4.21
CA ARG A 88 10.58 -3.84 4.89
C ARG A 88 11.88 -3.91 4.08
N ALA A 89 12.08 -5.00 3.34
CA ALA A 89 13.23 -5.18 2.46
C ALA A 89 13.10 -4.39 1.13
N GLY A 90 11.96 -3.77 0.85
CA GLY A 90 11.72 -3.02 -0.40
C GLY A 90 11.36 -3.90 -1.61
N HIS A 91 11.13 -5.20 -1.39
CA HIS A 91 10.68 -6.13 -2.43
C HIS A 91 9.16 -6.16 -2.61
N VAL A 92 8.43 -5.49 -1.72
CA VAL A 92 7.06 -5.03 -1.94
C VAL A 92 7.04 -3.54 -1.66
N SER A 93 6.54 -2.72 -2.58
CA SER A 93 6.55 -1.26 -2.44
C SER A 93 5.18 -0.66 -2.74
N THR A 94 4.86 0.44 -2.05
CA THR A 94 3.71 1.31 -2.37
C THR A 94 4.27 2.68 -2.72
N ARG A 95 4.10 3.12 -3.98
CA ARG A 95 4.64 4.39 -4.46
C ARG A 95 3.75 4.98 -5.55
N GLY A 96 3.44 6.27 -5.43
CA GLY A 96 2.65 6.99 -6.45
C GLY A 96 1.26 6.38 -6.67
N GLY A 97 0.66 5.82 -5.63
CA GLY A 97 -0.64 5.14 -5.72
C GLY A 97 -0.60 3.77 -6.39
N MET A 98 0.57 3.25 -6.73
CA MET A 98 0.75 1.89 -7.23
C MET A 98 1.35 0.99 -6.15
N ILE A 99 1.06 -0.30 -6.22
CA ILE A 99 1.73 -1.33 -5.43
C ILE A 99 2.51 -2.24 -6.36
N GLN A 100 3.74 -2.57 -5.98
CA GLN A 100 4.64 -3.41 -6.76
C GLN A 100 5.16 -4.56 -5.91
N ILE A 101 5.16 -5.78 -6.46
CA ILE A 101 5.90 -6.93 -5.93
C ILE A 101 7.02 -7.26 -6.92
N PHE A 102 8.26 -7.17 -6.47
CA PHE A 102 9.46 -7.46 -7.28
C PHE A 102 9.73 -8.97 -7.31
N GLN A 103 10.49 -9.45 -8.29
CA GLN A 103 10.73 -10.89 -8.45
C GLN A 103 11.49 -11.48 -7.25
N GLU A 104 12.40 -10.73 -6.65
CA GLU A 104 13.06 -11.11 -5.40
C GLU A 104 12.06 -11.32 -4.26
N GLY A 105 11.00 -10.50 -4.20
CA GLY A 105 9.91 -10.68 -3.24
C GLY A 105 9.10 -11.94 -3.51
N VAL A 106 8.76 -12.22 -4.77
CA VAL A 106 7.96 -13.40 -5.13
C VAL A 106 8.66 -14.73 -4.81
N LYS A 107 9.99 -14.77 -4.85
CA LYS A 107 10.78 -15.95 -4.45
C LYS A 107 10.60 -16.28 -2.96
N GLU A 108 10.36 -15.26 -2.14
CA GLU A 108 10.34 -15.35 -0.69
C GLU A 108 8.91 -15.37 -0.11
N ILE A 109 7.92 -14.84 -0.85
CA ILE A 109 6.51 -14.81 -0.44
C ILE A 109 5.86 -16.17 -0.78
N PRO A 110 5.34 -16.92 0.21
CA PRO A 110 4.65 -18.18 -0.03
C PRO A 110 3.40 -18.05 -0.91
N ASN A 111 2.91 -19.17 -1.45
CA ASN A 111 1.66 -19.14 -2.21
C ASN A 111 0.48 -18.82 -1.29
N GLY A 112 -0.43 -17.99 -1.76
CA GLY A 112 -1.60 -17.56 -1.00
C GLY A 112 -2.19 -16.25 -1.52
N ASN A 113 -3.30 -15.83 -0.90
CA ASN A 113 -3.97 -14.58 -1.20
C ASN A 113 -3.54 -13.52 -0.19
N TYR A 114 -3.04 -12.38 -0.68
CA TYR A 114 -2.55 -11.27 0.12
C TYR A 114 -3.39 -10.04 -0.16
N THR A 115 -4.35 -9.75 0.72
CA THR A 115 -5.18 -8.55 0.63
C THR A 115 -4.52 -7.42 1.42
N ILE A 116 -4.12 -6.37 0.72
CA ILE A 116 -3.32 -5.25 1.25
C ILE A 116 -4.24 -4.08 1.58
N SER A 117 -4.05 -3.51 2.76
CA SER A 117 -4.58 -2.21 3.13
C SER A 117 -3.48 -1.16 2.98
N ILE A 118 -3.84 0.03 2.49
CA ILE A 118 -2.92 1.17 2.36
C ILE A 118 -3.42 2.37 3.16
N ARG A 119 -2.51 3.22 3.63
CA ARG A 119 -2.87 4.56 4.10
C ARG A 119 -2.65 5.56 2.97
N VAL A 120 -3.64 6.43 2.80
CA VAL A 120 -3.58 7.60 1.92
C VAL A 120 -3.64 8.83 2.81
N TYR A 121 -2.70 9.76 2.64
CA TYR A 121 -2.59 10.92 3.53
C TYR A 121 -2.00 12.14 2.84
N ASN A 122 -2.38 13.32 3.33
CA ASN A 122 -1.75 14.60 3.03
C ASN A 122 -1.68 15.43 4.31
N GLU A 123 -1.31 16.71 4.22
CA GLU A 123 -1.21 17.56 5.40
C GLU A 123 -2.54 17.62 6.15
N GLY A 124 -2.54 17.20 7.42
CA GLY A 124 -3.72 17.26 8.29
C GLY A 124 -4.78 16.17 8.10
N HIS A 125 -4.68 15.32 7.06
CA HIS A 125 -5.67 14.25 6.80
C HIS A 125 -5.00 12.90 6.53
N SER A 126 -5.64 11.83 7.01
CA SER A 126 -5.17 10.46 6.84
C SER A 126 -6.34 9.49 6.84
N HIS A 127 -6.34 8.56 5.89
CA HIS A 127 -7.37 7.53 5.76
C HIS A 127 -6.73 6.18 5.44
N ILE A 128 -7.18 5.12 6.12
CA ILE A 128 -6.78 3.74 5.82
C ILE A 128 -7.82 3.13 4.89
N LEU A 129 -7.41 2.81 3.68
CA LEU A 129 -8.19 2.01 2.75
C LEU A 129 -7.97 0.54 3.11
N LYS A 130 -8.94 -0.03 3.82
CA LYS A 130 -8.92 -1.43 4.22
C LYS A 130 -9.19 -2.32 3.02
N ASP A 131 -8.50 -3.44 2.98
CA ASP A 131 -8.70 -4.51 2.00
C ASP A 131 -8.72 -4.00 0.54
N ALA A 132 -7.78 -3.09 0.20
CA ALA A 132 -7.84 -2.27 -0.99
C ALA A 132 -7.50 -3.02 -2.30
N VAL A 133 -6.60 -4.00 -2.25
CA VAL A 133 -6.19 -4.81 -3.40
C VAL A 133 -5.66 -6.17 -2.95
N THR A 134 -5.93 -7.22 -3.73
CA THR A 134 -5.48 -8.58 -3.48
C THR A 134 -4.42 -9.01 -4.49
N PHE A 135 -3.31 -9.54 -4.00
CA PHE A 135 -2.33 -10.26 -4.81
C PHE A 135 -2.48 -11.77 -4.57
N ILE A 136 -2.66 -12.54 -5.63
CA ILE A 136 -2.73 -14.01 -5.58
C ILE A 136 -1.38 -14.54 -6.03
N VAL A 137 -0.59 -15.04 -5.09
CA VAL A 137 0.75 -15.59 -5.34
C VAL A 137 0.64 -17.10 -5.50
N GLN A 138 1.16 -17.61 -6.62
CA GLN A 138 1.09 -19.03 -6.98
C GLN A 138 2.30 -19.44 -7.82
N ASP A 139 2.65 -20.73 -7.79
CA ASP A 139 3.81 -21.24 -8.55
C ASP A 139 3.61 -21.15 -10.06
N VAL A 140 2.39 -21.38 -10.53
CA VAL A 140 1.98 -21.24 -11.93
C VAL A 140 0.64 -20.53 -11.97
N VAL A 141 0.38 -19.76 -13.04
CA VAL A 141 -0.95 -19.17 -13.24
C VAL A 141 -1.78 -20.20 -13.98
N GLU A 142 -2.79 -20.75 -13.30
CA GLU A 142 -3.85 -21.48 -13.98
C GLU A 142 -4.61 -20.48 -14.86
N GLU A 143 -4.56 -20.69 -16.18
CA GLU A 143 -5.30 -19.92 -17.18
C GLU A 143 -6.78 -20.31 -17.22
#